data_AF-A0A349EB84-F1
#
_entry.id   AF-A0A349EB84-F1
#
_cell.length_a   1.000
_cell.length_b   1.000
_cell.length_c   1.000
_cell.angle_alpha   90.00
_cell.angle_beta   90.00
_cell.angle_gamma   90.00
#
_symmetry.space_group_name_H-M   'P 1'
#
loop_
_entity.id
_entity.type
_entity.pdbx_description
1 polymer ?
#
loop_
_entity_poly.entity_id
_entity_poly.type
_entity_poly.pdbx_seq_one_letter_code
_entity_poly.pdbx_strand_id
1 'polypeptide(L)'
;MTDTRNTLRSSLRESRQKLSPAQQETASVALFNLLGNQDFFRVAQRIAFYQVADGEIDPRMLLDLALSEGKSCFLPVIEQDNPE
;
A
#
# COMPACT_ATOMS: atom_id res chain seq x y z
N MET A 1 27.94 5.00 1.39
CA MET A 1 26.72 4.80 2.21
C MET A 1 25.44 4.79 1.37
N THR A 2 25.38 5.51 0.24
CA THR A 2 24.25 5.48 -0.72
C THR A 2 24.04 4.09 -1.32
N ASP A 3 25.11 3.37 -1.63
CA ASP A 3 25.05 2.02 -2.23
C ASP A 3 24.32 1.02 -1.32
N THR A 4 24.58 1.04 -0.02
CA THR A 4 23.93 0.13 0.94
C THR A 4 22.40 0.31 0.97
N ARG A 5 21.91 1.56 0.90
CA ARG A 5 20.47 1.85 0.85
C ARG A 5 19.84 1.34 -0.45
N ASN A 6 20.51 1.56 -1.58
CA ASN A 6 20.02 1.13 -2.88
C ASN A 6 20.01 -0.39 -2.99
N THR A 7 21.09 -1.07 -2.56
CA THR A 7 21.16 -2.54 -2.51
C THR A 7 20.06 -3.13 -1.63
N LEU A 8 19.81 -2.55 -0.46
CA LEU A 8 18.73 -3.00 0.42
C LEU A 8 17.35 -2.83 -0.23
N ARG A 9 17.09 -1.68 -0.87
CA ARG A 9 15.82 -1.45 -1.57
C ARG A 9 15.60 -2.44 -2.71
N SER A 10 16.63 -2.69 -3.51
CA SER A 10 16.57 -3.69 -4.60
C SER A 10 16.29 -5.08 -4.04
N SER A 11 17.01 -5.50 -2.99
CA SER A 11 16.79 -6.80 -2.35
C SER A 11 15.36 -6.95 -1.81
N LEU A 12 14.81 -5.93 -1.14
CA LEU A 12 13.43 -5.98 -0.64
C LEU A 12 12.40 -6.00 -1.76
N ARG A 13 12.64 -5.30 -2.87
CA ARG A 13 11.76 -5.32 -4.06
C ARG A 13 11.75 -6.71 -4.69
N GLU A 14 12.91 -7.33 -4.87
CA GLU A 14 13.00 -8.71 -5.37
C GLU A 14 12.29 -9.70 -4.45
N SER A 15 12.43 -9.57 -3.13
CA SER A 15 11.72 -10.41 -2.18
C SER A 15 10.21 -10.31 -2.32
N ARG A 16 9.67 -9.10 -2.54
CA ARG A 16 8.23 -8.89 -2.79
C ARG A 16 7.78 -9.48 -4.12
N GLN A 17 8.52 -9.24 -5.20
CA GLN A 17 8.20 -9.76 -6.53
C GLN A 17 8.25 -11.30 -6.61
N LYS A 18 9.00 -11.97 -5.72
CA LYS A 18 9.04 -13.44 -5.61
C LYS A 18 7.81 -14.05 -4.94
N LEU A 19 6.96 -13.25 -4.26
CA LEU A 19 5.73 -13.75 -3.67
C LEU A 19 4.74 -14.15 -4.75
N SER A 20 4.15 -15.33 -4.61
CA SER A 20 3.08 -15.77 -5.52
C SER A 20 1.83 -14.89 -5.36
N PRO A 21 0.95 -14.83 -6.37
CA PRO A 21 -0.31 -14.10 -6.26
C PRO A 21 -1.14 -14.50 -5.02
N ALA A 22 -1.19 -15.79 -4.68
CA ALA A 22 -1.90 -16.29 -3.50
C ALA A 22 -1.27 -15.82 -2.18
N GLN A 23 0.07 -15.71 -2.12
CA GLN A 23 0.75 -15.16 -0.94
C GLN A 23 0.48 -13.67 -0.79
N GLN A 24 0.46 -12.92 -1.90
CA GLN A 24 0.12 -11.50 -1.89
C GLN A 24 -1.33 -11.29 -1.45
N GLU A 25 -2.28 -12.08 -1.98
CA GLU A 25 -3.68 -12.05 -1.57
C GLU A 25 -3.86 -12.36 -0.08
N THR A 26 -3.19 -13.41 0.42
CA THR A 26 -3.21 -13.76 1.85
C THR A 26 -2.71 -12.61 2.71
N ALA A 27 -1.65 -11.93 2.28
CA ALA A 27 -1.12 -10.75 2.98
C ALA A 27 -2.12 -9.58 2.95
N SER A 28 -2.76 -9.31 1.81
CA SER A 28 -3.77 -8.25 1.68
C SER A 28 -4.99 -8.49 2.58
N VAL A 29 -5.46 -9.74 2.68
CA VAL A 29 -6.54 -10.12 3.61
C VAL A 29 -6.09 -9.93 5.07
N ALA A 30 -4.86 -10.33 5.40
CA ALA A 30 -4.32 -10.13 6.75
C ALA A 30 -4.21 -8.63 7.11
N LEU A 31 -3.78 -7.78 6.17
CA LEU A 31 -3.74 -6.33 6.33
C LEU A 31 -5.13 -5.75 6.62
N PHE A 32 -6.13 -6.18 5.84
CA PHE A 32 -7.52 -5.76 6.05
C PHE A 32 -8.01 -6.12 7.44
N ASN A 33 -7.80 -7.37 7.88
CA ASN A 33 -8.21 -7.83 9.20
C ASN A 33 -7.50 -7.08 10.33
N LEU A 34 -6.23 -6.72 10.11
CA LEU A 34 -5.43 -5.97 11.08
C LEU A 34 -5.93 -4.54 11.24
N LEU A 35 -6.24 -3.84 10.14
CA LEU A 35 -6.49 -2.39 10.15
C LEU A 35 -7.96 -1.99 10.13
N GLY A 36 -8.84 -2.77 9.47
CA GLY A 36 -10.24 -2.39 9.24
C GLY A 36 -11.06 -2.20 10.52
N ASN A 37 -10.62 -2.82 11.62
CA ASN A 37 -11.27 -2.70 12.93
C ASN A 37 -10.56 -1.73 13.89
N GLN A 38 -9.47 -1.11 13.48
CA GLN A 38 -8.73 -0.19 14.35
C GLN A 38 -9.48 1.13 14.49
N ASP A 39 -9.50 1.67 15.70
CA ASP A 39 -10.22 2.92 15.99
C ASP A 39 -9.74 4.06 15.09
N PHE A 40 -8.43 4.19 14.87
CA PHE A 40 -7.88 5.25 14.01
C PHE A 40 -8.38 5.16 12.56
N PHE A 41 -8.63 3.96 12.04
CA PHE A 41 -9.15 3.76 10.69
C PHE A 41 -10.64 4.10 10.64
N ARG A 42 -11.41 3.65 11.64
CA ARG A 42 -12.85 3.88 11.73
C ARG A 42 -13.21 5.35 11.85
N VAL A 43 -12.52 6.09 12.72
CA VAL A 43 -12.80 7.51 12.97
C VAL A 43 -12.24 8.44 11.89
N ALA A 44 -11.28 7.97 11.09
CA ALA A 44 -10.73 8.78 10.00
C ALA A 44 -11.83 9.13 8.98
N GLN A 45 -11.84 10.40 8.56
CA GLN A 45 -12.74 10.91 7.52
C GLN A 45 -12.03 11.10 6.18
N ARG A 46 -10.69 11.18 6.21
CA ARG A 46 -9.82 11.48 5.07
C ARG A 46 -8.64 10.53 5.14
N ILE A 47 -8.48 9.67 4.14
CA ILE A 47 -7.44 8.64 4.12
C ILE A 47 -6.69 8.72 2.80
N ALA A 48 -5.36 8.81 2.88
CA ALA A 48 -4.49 8.67 1.73
C ALA A 48 -4.13 7.19 1.54
N PHE A 49 -4.30 6.70 0.32
CA PHE A 49 -3.89 5.38 -0.13
C PHE A 49 -2.76 5.52 -1.15
N TYR A 50 -2.11 4.41 -1.47
CA TYR A 50 -1.12 4.33 -2.55
C TYR A 50 -1.59 3.32 -3.60
N GLN A 51 -1.07 3.47 -4.81
CA GLN A 51 -1.23 2.48 -5.88
C GLN A 51 -0.14 1.41 -5.71
N VAL A 52 -0.55 0.15 -5.68
CA VAL A 52 0.36 -0.99 -5.54
C VAL A 52 1.34 -1.05 -6.72
N ALA A 53 2.62 -1.26 -6.42
CA ALA A 53 3.66 -1.56 -7.40
C ALA A 53 4.57 -2.71 -6.92
N ASP A 54 5.18 -3.45 -7.85
CA ASP A 54 6.28 -4.38 -7.54
C ASP A 54 6.03 -5.40 -6.42
N GLY A 55 4.82 -5.97 -6.36
CA GLY A 55 4.44 -6.94 -5.33
C GLY A 55 4.29 -6.33 -3.94
N GLU A 56 4.11 -5.01 -3.82
CA GLU A 56 3.64 -4.38 -2.59
C GLU A 56 2.29 -4.96 -2.15
N ILE A 57 2.02 -4.85 -0.85
CA ILE A 57 0.78 -5.34 -0.26
C ILE A 57 -0.40 -4.52 -0.79
N ASP A 58 -1.52 -5.17 -1.13
CA ASP A 58 -2.64 -4.47 -1.74
C ASP A 58 -3.61 -3.92 -0.67
N PRO A 59 -3.77 -2.59 -0.51
CA PRO A 59 -4.69 -2.00 0.45
C PRO A 59 -6.14 -1.92 -0.09
N ARG A 60 -6.46 -2.47 -1.27
CA ARG A 60 -7.76 -2.30 -1.94
C ARG A 60 -8.97 -2.62 -1.07
N MET A 61 -8.91 -3.68 -0.27
CA MET A 61 -10.02 -4.02 0.64
C MET A 61 -10.30 -2.90 1.67
N LEU A 62 -9.26 -2.21 2.15
CA LEU A 62 -9.40 -1.07 3.06
C LEU A 62 -9.91 0.16 2.32
N LEU A 63 -9.47 0.38 1.09
CA LEU A 63 -9.97 1.45 0.23
C LEU A 63 -11.48 1.27 -0.05
N ASP A 64 -11.89 0.07 -0.42
CA ASP A 64 -13.29 -0.26 -0.70
C ASP A 64 -14.16 -0.06 0.55
N LEU A 65 -13.67 -0.51 1.73
CA LEU A 65 -14.34 -0.26 3.00
C LEU A 65 -14.47 1.24 3.30
N ALA A 66 -13.37 1.99 3.19
CA ALA A 66 -13.37 3.44 3.44
C ALA A 66 -14.34 4.19 2.51
N LEU A 67 -14.38 3.84 1.22
CA LEU A 67 -15.31 4.40 0.26
C LEU A 67 -16.76 4.04 0.62
N SER A 68 -17.02 2.80 1.03
CA SER A 68 -18.37 2.36 1.43
C SER A 68 -18.89 3.07 2.69
N GLU A 69 -17.99 3.47 3.58
CA GLU A 69 -18.30 4.27 4.78
C GLU A 69 -18.36 5.79 4.49
N GLY A 70 -18.29 6.22 3.23
CA GLY A 70 -18.37 7.63 2.84
C GLY A 70 -17.12 8.45 3.16
N LYS A 71 -15.98 7.82 3.44
CA LYS A 71 -14.72 8.52 3.71
C LYS A 71 -14.15 9.11 2.42
N SER A 72 -13.48 10.25 2.54
CA SER A 72 -12.71 10.83 1.44
C SER A 72 -11.40 10.06 1.27
N CYS A 73 -11.24 9.39 0.13
CA CYS A 73 -10.05 8.62 -0.20
C CYS A 73 -9.21 9.34 -1.26
N PHE A 74 -7.89 9.38 -1.06
CA PHE A 74 -6.96 10.10 -1.92
C PHE A 74 -5.89 9.15 -2.45
N LEU A 75 -5.47 9.36 -3.70
CA LEU A 75 -4.30 8.71 -4.28
C LEU A 75 -3.27 9.78 -4.65
N PRO A 76 -1.96 9.46 -4.57
CA PRO A 76 -0.93 10.38 -5.03
C PRO A 76 -1.06 10.60 -6.54
N VAL A 77 -0.97 11.87 -6.96
CA VAL A 77 -0.70 12.24 -8.35
C VAL A 77 0.80 12.44 -8.46
N ILE A 78 1.45 11.68 -9.32
CA ILE A 78 2.85 11.88 -9.65
C ILE A 78 2.90 12.77 -10.87
N GLU A 79 3.28 14.03 -10.68
CA GLU A 79 3.58 14.94 -11.79
C GLU A 79 4.84 14.44 -12.51
N GLN A 80 4.78 14.34 -13.83
CA GLN A 80 5.96 14.06 -14.65
C GLN A 80 6.80 15.33 -14.80
N ASP A 81 7.28 15.89 -13.70
CA ASP A 81 8.26 16.98 -13.74
C ASP A 81 9.33 16.75 -12.69
N ASN A 82 10.46 16.20 -13.13
CA ASN A 82 11.75 16.58 -12.61
C ASN A 82 12.76 16.67 -13.76
N PRO A 83 12.75 17.76 -14.55
CA PRO A 83 13.89 18.14 -15.36
C PRO A 83 14.94 18.77 -14.45
N GLU A 84 15.67 17.96 -13.67
CA GLU A 84 17.04 18.21 -13.17
C GLU A 84 17.73 16.88 -12.86
#